data_AF-A0A821ASB8-F1
#
_entry.id   AF-A0A821ASB8-F1
#
_cell.length_a   1.000
_cell.length_b   1.000
_cell.length_c   1.000
_cell.angle_alpha   90.00
_cell.angle_beta   90.00
_cell.angle_gamma   90.00
#
_symmetry.space_group_name_H-M   'P 1'
#
loop_
_entity.id
_entity.type
_entity.pdbx_description
1 polymer ?
#
loop_
_entity_poly.entity_id
_entity_poly.type
_entity_poly.pdbx_seq_one_letter_code
_entity_poly.pdbx_strand_id
1 'polypeptide(L)'
;VRVFRLITEHTVEERIVERAEMKLRLDHVVIQQGRLQEAATKLDKDEMLSMIRHGATHVFSSKQGENELDVDIDLVLAQGEQKTKELREKYENLGESQLRKFTIDNENLSGQNASGSGDGTDAGGGSIYKFEGEDYREKQSSTLGIKWIEPPKRERKANYAVDAYFREALRMSEPRAPKAPRPPRQPNVQDFQFFPPRLFELLDREIYAYRKSIGYKAVRDPDLDEQEGKRQQQEEQKKIDEAEPLNEDEQYEKEQLLQQGFCNWTKRDFNQFIKANEKYGRDDLDAICRDVEGKTPDEVMSYARVFWDRCHELTDVERIMAQIERGETKIHRRISIKKALDAK
;
A
#
# COMPACT_ATOMS: atom_id res chain seq x y z
N VAL A 1 30.94 -6.05 -36.39
CA VAL A 1 29.73 -6.76 -35.92
C VAL A 1 28.72 -5.70 -35.50
N ARG A 2 27.54 -5.66 -36.12
CA ARG A 2 26.45 -4.74 -35.72
C ARG A 2 25.44 -5.57 -34.94
N VAL A 3 25.15 -5.16 -33.71
CA VAL A 3 24.18 -5.83 -32.84
C VAL A 3 22.92 -4.98 -32.85
N PHE A 4 21.83 -5.53 -33.36
CA PHE A 4 20.54 -4.85 -33.42
C PHE A 4 19.63 -5.40 -32.32
N ARG A 5 18.97 -4.49 -31.59
CA ARG A 5 17.90 -4.84 -30.66
C ARG A 5 16.58 -4.54 -31.36
N LEU A 6 15.89 -5.58 -31.79
CA LEU A 6 14.55 -5.45 -32.36
C LEU A 6 13.56 -5.21 -31.22
N ILE A 7 12.71 -4.19 -31.37
CA ILE A 7 11.69 -3.80 -30.41
C ILE A 7 10.37 -3.71 -31.16
N THR A 8 9.32 -4.30 -30.59
CA THR A 8 7.99 -4.25 -31.18
C THR A 8 7.31 -2.93 -30.83
N GLU A 9 6.82 -2.22 -31.85
CA GLU A 9 6.12 -0.94 -31.70
C GLU A 9 4.84 -1.10 -30.85
N HIS A 10 4.54 -0.10 -30.04
CA HIS A 10 3.36 -0.03 -29.15
C HIS A 10 3.34 -1.07 -28.02
N THR A 11 4.49 -1.64 -27.68
CA THR A 11 4.62 -2.60 -26.57
C THR A 11 5.24 -1.96 -25.34
N VAL A 12 5.14 -2.66 -24.20
CA VAL A 12 5.79 -2.27 -22.94
C VAL A 12 7.32 -2.18 -23.10
N GLU A 13 7.90 -2.96 -24.03
CA GLU A 13 9.34 -2.97 -24.29
C GLU A 13 9.86 -1.65 -24.86
N GLU A 14 9.10 -1.01 -25.76
CA GLU A 14 9.42 0.31 -26.33
C GLU A 14 9.49 1.39 -25.23
N ARG A 15 8.49 1.41 -24.34
CA ARG A 15 8.42 2.37 -23.22
C ARG A 15 9.57 2.21 -22.22
N ILE A 16 9.97 0.98 -21.94
CA ILE A 16 11.10 0.70 -21.05
C ILE A 16 12.40 1.25 -21.65
N VAL A 17 12.60 1.08 -22.96
CA VAL A 17 13.79 1.57 -23.66
C VAL A 17 13.82 3.10 -23.73
N GLU A 18 12.70 3.74 -24.09
CA GLU A 18 12.56 5.20 -24.07
C GLU A 18 12.94 5.80 -22.70
N ARG A 19 12.45 5.19 -21.62
CA ARG A 19 12.75 5.63 -20.25
C ARG A 19 14.23 5.48 -19.91
N ALA A 20 14.84 4.36 -20.31
CA ALA A 20 16.25 4.11 -20.06
C ALA A 20 17.15 5.14 -20.77
N GLU A 21 16.82 5.50 -22.02
CA GLU A 21 17.56 6.51 -22.78
C GLU A 21 17.40 7.92 -22.20
N MET A 22 16.18 8.30 -21.81
CA MET A 22 15.94 9.58 -21.14
C MET A 22 16.68 9.68 -19.81
N LYS A 23 16.70 8.59 -19.02
CA LYS A 23 17.43 8.54 -17.75
C LYS A 23 18.94 8.67 -17.98
N LEU A 24 19.50 7.98 -18.97
CA LEU A 24 20.90 8.10 -19.36
C LEU A 24 21.27 9.54 -19.73
N ARG A 25 20.39 10.25 -20.45
CA ARG A 25 20.61 11.64 -20.85
C ARG A 25 20.49 12.60 -19.65
N LEU A 26 19.53 12.37 -18.77
CA LEU A 26 19.38 13.14 -17.53
C LEU A 26 20.58 12.92 -16.60
N ASP A 27 21.09 11.70 -16.46
CA ASP A 27 22.32 11.41 -15.73
C ASP A 27 23.51 12.14 -16.37
N HIS A 28 23.66 12.14 -17.70
CA HIS A 28 24.73 12.88 -18.37
C HIS A 28 24.66 14.39 -18.11
N VAL A 29 23.46 14.97 -18.07
CA VAL A 29 23.22 16.39 -17.75
C VAL A 29 23.48 16.70 -16.26
N VAL A 30 23.01 15.84 -15.36
CA VAL A 30 23.21 15.97 -13.91
C VAL A 30 24.68 15.81 -13.53
N ILE A 31 25.41 14.93 -14.21
CA ILE A 31 26.86 14.74 -14.06
C ILE A 31 27.63 16.00 -14.50
N GLN A 32 27.21 16.69 -15.57
CA GLN A 32 27.82 17.95 -16.02
C GLN A 32 27.54 19.15 -15.10
N GLN A 33 26.40 19.16 -14.40
CA GLN A 33 26.00 20.26 -13.50
C GLN A 33 26.36 20.05 -12.02
N GLY A 34 27.04 18.95 -11.68
CA GLY A 34 27.70 18.78 -10.40
C GLY A 34 26.77 18.95 -9.19
N ARG A 35 25.76 18.08 -9.05
CA ARG A 35 25.08 17.87 -7.75
C ARG A 35 24.44 16.48 -7.67
N LEU A 36 24.97 15.68 -6.75
CA LEU A 36 24.42 14.38 -6.33
C LEU A 36 23.04 14.57 -5.72
N GLN A 37 22.05 13.82 -6.21
CA GLN A 37 20.96 13.27 -5.40
C GLN A 37 20.49 11.98 -6.07
N GLU A 38 20.76 10.85 -5.41
CA GLU A 38 20.22 9.54 -5.79
C GLU A 38 18.71 9.53 -5.55
N ALA A 39 17.94 10.00 -6.53
CA ALA A 39 16.49 9.82 -6.55
C ALA A 39 16.15 8.43 -7.09
N ALA A 40 15.73 7.56 -6.17
CA ALA A 40 15.04 6.27 -6.31
C ALA A 40 15.03 5.59 -7.71
N THR A 41 15.70 4.45 -7.79
CA THR A 41 15.70 3.53 -8.94
C THR A 41 14.45 2.65 -9.07
N LYS A 42 13.40 2.85 -8.27
CA LYS A 42 12.21 1.99 -8.25
C LYS A 42 11.05 2.62 -9.00
N LEU A 43 10.57 1.91 -10.02
CA LEU A 43 9.33 2.21 -10.74
C LEU A 43 8.14 2.17 -9.78
N ASP A 44 7.31 3.20 -9.81
CA ASP A 44 6.11 3.25 -8.97
C ASP A 44 5.00 2.34 -9.52
N LYS A 45 4.13 1.83 -8.64
CA LYS A 45 3.08 0.86 -9.02
C LYS A 45 2.07 1.46 -10.01
N ASP A 46 1.71 2.73 -9.83
CA ASP A 46 0.78 3.43 -10.72
C ASP A 46 1.40 3.71 -12.09
N GLU A 47 2.72 3.89 -12.11
CA GLU A 47 3.49 4.04 -13.34
C GLU A 47 3.61 2.72 -14.11
N MET A 48 3.81 1.60 -13.41
CA MET A 48 3.77 0.25 -13.98
C MET A 48 2.38 -0.06 -14.57
N LEU A 49 1.31 0.34 -13.89
CA LEU A 49 -0.06 0.22 -14.38
C LEU A 49 -0.33 1.08 -15.63
N SER A 50 0.23 2.29 -15.68
CA SER A 50 0.15 3.17 -16.85
C SER A 50 0.87 2.57 -18.07
N MET A 51 2.07 2.01 -17.87
CA MET A 51 2.83 1.31 -18.91
C MET A 51 2.07 0.11 -19.48
N ILE A 52 1.44 -0.70 -18.62
CA ILE A 52 0.66 -1.88 -19.05
C ILE A 52 -0.60 -1.48 -19.84
N ARG A 53 -1.28 -0.41 -19.43
CA ARG A 53 -2.52 0.06 -20.10
C ARG A 53 -2.29 0.66 -21.48
N HIS A 54 -1.14 1.31 -21.68
CA HIS A 54 -0.80 1.95 -22.95
C HIS A 54 -0.71 0.94 -24.10
N GLY A 55 -0.08 -0.21 -23.88
CA GLY A 55 0.00 -1.29 -24.88
C GLY A 55 -1.31 -2.06 -25.04
N ALA A 56 -2.04 -2.28 -23.95
CA ALA A 56 -3.29 -3.05 -23.98
C ALA A 56 -4.36 -2.39 -24.89
N THR A 57 -4.50 -1.06 -24.84
CA THR A 57 -5.56 -0.36 -25.58
C THR A 57 -5.39 -0.52 -27.09
N HIS A 58 -4.14 -0.50 -27.59
CA HIS A 58 -3.85 -0.63 -29.02
C HIS A 58 -3.95 -2.07 -29.52
N VAL A 59 -3.53 -3.05 -28.71
CA VAL A 59 -3.64 -4.48 -29.00
C VAL A 59 -5.10 -4.95 -29.03
N PHE A 60 -5.98 -4.33 -28.24
CA PHE A 60 -7.42 -4.62 -28.28
C PHE A 60 -8.16 -3.88 -29.41
N SER A 61 -7.65 -2.76 -29.91
CA SER A 61 -8.25 -2.01 -31.02
C SER A 61 -7.80 -2.47 -32.41
N SER A 62 -6.66 -3.17 -32.50
CA SER A 62 -6.21 -3.79 -33.75
C SER A 62 -6.96 -5.11 -33.97
N LYS A 63 -7.93 -5.11 -34.90
CA LYS A 63 -8.60 -6.33 -35.35
C LYS A 63 -7.55 -7.31 -35.88
N GLN A 64 -7.67 -8.57 -35.47
CA GLN A 64 -6.92 -9.72 -36.02
C GLN A 64 -6.85 -9.64 -37.55
N GLY A 65 -5.67 -9.40 -38.12
CA GLY A 65 -5.54 -9.37 -39.58
C GLY A 65 -4.19 -8.98 -40.20
N GLU A 66 -3.36 -8.15 -39.58
CA GLU A 66 -2.14 -7.63 -40.25
C GLU A 66 -0.83 -8.26 -39.74
N ASN A 67 -0.81 -9.59 -39.60
CA ASN A 67 0.45 -10.33 -39.47
C ASN A 67 0.71 -11.12 -40.77
N GLU A 68 0.76 -10.43 -41.91
CA GLU A 68 1.41 -10.96 -43.12
C GLU A 68 2.88 -10.57 -43.07
N LEU A 69 3.73 -11.54 -42.77
CA LEU A 69 5.19 -11.40 -42.76
C LEU A 69 5.75 -11.75 -44.14
N ASP A 70 5.91 -10.73 -44.98
CA ASP A 70 6.93 -10.73 -46.03
C ASP A 70 7.52 -9.32 -46.17
N VAL A 71 8.09 -8.83 -45.07
CA VAL A 71 8.70 -7.49 -44.99
C VAL A 71 10.21 -7.62 -45.14
N ASP A 72 10.78 -6.91 -46.12
CA ASP A 72 12.21 -6.85 -46.39
C ASP A 72 12.98 -6.28 -45.17
N ILE A 73 13.94 -7.04 -44.68
CA ILE A 73 14.77 -6.71 -43.50
C ILE A 73 15.55 -5.42 -43.74
N ASP A 74 15.98 -5.15 -44.98
CA ASP A 74 16.73 -3.94 -45.30
C ASP A 74 15.86 -2.68 -45.18
N LEU A 75 14.56 -2.80 -45.48
CA LEU A 75 13.59 -1.72 -45.31
C LEU A 75 13.33 -1.44 -43.83
N VAL A 76 13.19 -2.49 -43.01
CA VAL A 76 12.99 -2.36 -41.55
C VAL A 76 14.21 -1.69 -40.90
N LEU A 77 15.42 -2.04 -41.35
CA LEU A 77 16.66 -1.44 -40.83
C LEU A 77 16.77 0.05 -41.21
N ALA A 78 16.42 0.42 -42.44
CA ALA A 78 16.42 1.82 -42.88
C ALA A 78 15.39 2.66 -42.10
N GLN A 79 14.18 2.12 -41.90
CA GLN A 79 13.14 2.78 -41.10
C GLN A 79 13.54 2.90 -39.62
N GLY A 80 14.17 1.86 -39.06
CA GLY A 80 14.71 1.88 -37.70
C GLY A 80 15.79 2.93 -37.51
N GLU A 81 16.71 3.09 -38.47
CA GLU A 81 17.75 4.12 -38.41
C GLU A 81 17.16 5.53 -38.48
N GLN A 82 16.18 5.75 -39.35
CA GLN A 82 15.47 7.02 -39.45
C GLN A 82 14.69 7.35 -38.17
N LYS A 83 13.88 6.42 -37.65
CA LYS A 83 13.14 6.61 -36.39
C LYS A 83 14.07 6.85 -35.20
N THR A 84 15.20 6.15 -35.14
CA THR A 84 16.21 6.36 -34.08
C THR A 84 16.81 7.76 -34.16
N LYS A 85 17.07 8.25 -35.38
CA LYS A 85 17.59 9.61 -35.61
C LYS A 85 16.55 10.66 -35.21
N GLU A 86 15.29 10.48 -35.60
CA GLU A 86 14.18 11.37 -35.22
C GLU A 86 13.93 11.38 -33.72
N LEU A 87 13.95 10.22 -33.04
CA LEU A 87 13.85 10.13 -31.59
C LEU A 87 15.01 10.87 -30.92
N ARG A 88 16.23 10.66 -31.42
CA ARG A 88 17.43 11.33 -30.90
C ARG A 88 17.29 12.84 -31.04
N GLU A 89 16.95 13.35 -32.22
CA GLU A 89 16.73 14.79 -32.47
C GLU A 89 15.59 15.35 -31.61
N LYS A 90 14.52 14.60 -31.41
CA LYS A 90 13.42 14.97 -30.50
C LYS A 90 13.92 15.10 -29.06
N TYR A 91 14.73 14.17 -28.58
CA TYR A 91 15.33 14.25 -27.24
C TYR A 91 16.45 15.30 -27.13
N GLU A 92 17.08 15.69 -28.23
CA GLU A 92 18.03 16.81 -28.25
C GLU A 92 17.31 18.16 -28.19
N ASN A 93 16.16 18.26 -28.87
CA ASN A 93 15.32 19.45 -28.91
C ASN A 93 14.44 19.60 -27.66
N LEU A 94 14.15 18.52 -26.93
CA LEU A 94 13.60 18.59 -25.58
C LEU A 94 14.67 19.16 -24.63
N GLY A 95 14.71 20.49 -24.56
CA GLY A 95 15.67 21.23 -23.75
C GLY A 95 15.68 20.82 -22.27
N GLU A 96 16.83 21.06 -21.64
CA GLU A 96 17.20 20.76 -20.25
C GLU A 96 16.11 21.08 -19.21
N SER A 97 15.34 22.14 -19.46
CA SER A 97 14.23 22.64 -18.64
C SER A 97 12.99 21.76 -18.64
N GLN A 98 12.77 20.96 -19.70
CA GLN A 98 11.66 20.00 -19.77
C GLN A 98 12.08 18.64 -19.19
N LEU A 99 13.33 18.20 -19.39
CA LEU A 99 13.87 16.98 -18.78
C LEU A 99 13.86 17.04 -17.24
N ARG A 100 14.20 18.19 -16.64
CA ARG A 100 14.09 18.42 -15.20
C ARG A 100 12.64 18.45 -14.67
N LYS A 101 11.67 18.74 -15.54
CA LYS A 101 10.22 18.74 -15.22
C LYS A 101 9.56 17.36 -15.37
N PHE A 102 10.29 16.33 -15.80
CA PHE A 102 9.78 14.96 -15.85
C PHE A 102 10.06 14.14 -14.58
N THR A 103 10.62 14.75 -13.53
CA THR A 103 10.09 14.47 -12.19
C THR A 103 8.65 14.95 -12.23
N ILE A 104 7.74 14.06 -12.64
CA ILE A 104 6.30 14.27 -12.55
C ILE A 104 6.00 14.38 -11.06
N ASP A 105 6.10 15.59 -10.54
CA ASP A 105 5.38 15.99 -9.36
C ASP A 105 4.02 16.55 -9.79
N ASN A 106 3.07 16.16 -8.96
CA ASN A 106 1.71 16.60 -8.75
C ASN A 106 1.55 18.13 -8.57
N GLU A 107 2.22 18.97 -9.37
CA GLU A 107 2.23 20.43 -9.23
C GLU A 107 2.26 21.15 -10.59
N ASN A 108 1.21 20.97 -11.39
CA ASN A 108 0.81 21.98 -12.38
C ASN A 108 -0.57 22.55 -12.04
N LEU A 109 -0.72 22.94 -10.77
CA LEU A 109 -1.75 23.86 -10.28
C LEU A 109 -1.15 24.86 -9.28
N SER A 110 -0.20 25.70 -9.70
CA SER A 110 -0.03 27.02 -9.09
C SER A 110 0.81 27.95 -9.94
N GLY A 111 0.13 28.86 -10.65
CA GLY A 111 0.45 30.27 -10.66
C GLY A 111 1.74 30.78 -11.32
N GLN A 112 1.50 31.64 -12.32
CA GLN A 112 2.24 32.90 -12.58
C GLN A 112 3.59 32.75 -13.31
N ASN A 113 3.98 33.59 -14.28
CA ASN A 113 3.51 34.89 -14.74
C ASN A 113 4.08 35.18 -16.15
N ALA A 114 3.49 36.19 -16.81
CA ALA A 114 4.10 37.04 -17.86
C ALA A 114 4.34 36.40 -19.23
N SER A 115 4.22 37.06 -20.39
CA SER A 115 3.70 38.35 -20.85
C SER A 115 4.09 38.38 -22.34
N GLY A 116 3.23 38.74 -23.28
CA GLY A 116 3.68 39.04 -24.65
C GLY A 116 2.77 38.55 -25.77
N SER A 117 1.99 39.50 -26.29
CA SER A 117 1.59 39.74 -27.69
C SER A 117 1.65 38.63 -28.75
N GLY A 118 0.52 38.48 -29.47
CA GLY A 118 0.55 38.42 -30.93
C GLY A 118 0.14 37.10 -31.59
N ASP A 119 -1.15 37.05 -31.97
CA ASP A 119 -1.69 36.60 -33.27
C ASP A 119 -1.47 35.17 -33.80
N GLY A 120 -2.53 34.62 -34.41
CA GLY A 120 -2.41 33.53 -35.40
C GLY A 120 -2.95 32.13 -35.07
N THR A 121 -4.27 31.98 -35.17
CA THR A 121 -5.00 30.85 -35.80
C THR A 121 -4.72 29.37 -35.40
N ASP A 122 -5.68 28.83 -34.67
CA ASP A 122 -6.49 27.62 -34.95
C ASP A 122 -5.81 26.26 -35.25
N ALA A 123 -5.87 25.33 -34.28
CA ALA A 123 -6.22 23.92 -34.50
C ALA A 123 -6.34 23.13 -33.17
N GLY A 124 -7.58 22.80 -32.79
CA GLY A 124 -7.97 21.54 -32.15
C GLY A 124 -7.26 21.06 -30.88
N GLY A 125 -7.75 21.47 -29.70
CA GLY A 125 -7.40 20.86 -28.41
C GLY A 125 -8.42 21.20 -27.34
N GLY A 126 -9.61 20.57 -27.39
CA GLY A 126 -10.69 20.81 -26.44
C GLY A 126 -10.32 20.40 -25.02
N SER A 127 -10.06 21.39 -24.16
CA SER A 127 -9.96 21.22 -22.70
C SER A 127 -11.30 20.71 -22.15
N ILE A 128 -11.26 19.58 -21.43
CA ILE A 128 -12.36 18.84 -20.79
C ILE A 128 -13.30 19.69 -19.89
N TYR A 129 -12.94 20.93 -19.58
CA TYR A 129 -13.65 21.80 -18.62
C TYR A 129 -14.49 22.93 -19.26
N LYS A 130 -14.71 22.91 -20.57
CA LYS A 130 -15.64 23.82 -21.27
C LYS A 130 -16.94 23.10 -21.65
N PHE A 131 -18.07 23.56 -21.12
CA PHE A 131 -19.40 23.07 -21.49
C PHE A 131 -20.31 24.26 -21.78
N GLU A 132 -20.96 24.25 -22.96
CA GLU A 132 -21.88 25.29 -23.45
C GLU A 132 -21.34 26.74 -23.43
N GLY A 133 -20.04 26.91 -23.65
CA GLY A 133 -19.44 28.24 -23.79
C GLY A 133 -19.19 28.98 -22.47
N GLU A 134 -19.54 28.41 -21.31
CA GLU A 134 -19.10 28.89 -20.01
C GLU A 134 -17.94 28.05 -19.47
N ASP A 135 -16.89 28.72 -18.96
CA ASP A 135 -15.77 28.10 -18.25
C ASP A 135 -16.15 27.90 -16.77
N TYR A 136 -16.34 26.64 -16.34
CA TYR A 136 -16.79 26.31 -14.99
C TYR A 136 -15.67 26.35 -13.93
N ARG A 137 -14.47 26.81 -14.29
CA ARG A 137 -13.30 26.92 -13.39
C ARG A 137 -13.46 28.01 -12.31
N GLU A 138 -14.10 29.13 -12.63
CA GLU A 138 -14.12 30.30 -11.73
C GLU A 138 -15.24 30.26 -10.66
N LYS A 139 -16.35 29.55 -10.93
CA LYS A 139 -17.48 29.47 -9.99
C LYS A 139 -17.29 28.48 -8.83
N GLN A 140 -16.31 27.56 -8.91
CA GLN A 140 -15.98 26.69 -7.78
C GLN A 140 -15.07 27.36 -6.74
N SER A 141 -14.40 28.47 -7.08
CA SER A 141 -13.46 29.12 -6.17
C SER A 141 -14.12 30.10 -5.18
N SER A 142 -15.34 30.57 -5.45
CA SER A 142 -15.96 31.68 -4.69
C SER A 142 -17.16 31.29 -3.81
N THR A 143 -17.61 30.03 -3.79
CA THR A 143 -18.79 29.60 -3.01
C THR A 143 -18.48 28.70 -1.80
N LEU A 144 -17.22 28.39 -1.51
CA LEU A 144 -16.81 27.68 -0.29
C LEU A 144 -15.78 28.48 0.51
N GLY A 145 -16.17 29.68 0.94
CA GLY A 145 -15.53 30.41 2.03
C GLY A 145 -15.78 29.78 3.41
N ILE A 146 -15.70 28.45 3.52
CA ILE A 146 -15.71 27.76 4.81
C ILE A 146 -14.26 27.72 5.27
N LYS A 147 -13.92 28.57 6.24
CA LYS A 147 -12.72 28.38 7.06
C LYS A 147 -12.66 26.91 7.45
N TRP A 148 -11.64 26.21 6.97
CA TRP A 148 -11.39 24.81 7.29
C TRP A 148 -11.20 24.71 8.81
N ILE A 149 -12.29 24.43 9.52
CA ILE A 149 -12.27 23.95 10.89
C ILE A 149 -11.79 22.52 10.76
N GLU A 150 -10.53 22.32 11.14
CA GLU A 150 -9.93 21.00 11.24
C GLU A 150 -10.89 20.09 12.03
N PRO A 151 -11.43 19.02 11.42
CA PRO A 151 -12.31 18.11 12.14
C PRO A 151 -11.55 17.64 13.37
N PRO A 152 -12.13 17.71 14.59
CA PRO A 152 -11.44 17.22 15.78
C PRO A 152 -10.95 15.81 15.44
N LYS A 153 -9.63 15.61 15.59
CA LYS A 153 -8.96 14.32 15.34
C LYS A 153 -9.93 13.25 15.78
N ARG A 154 -10.37 12.42 14.84
CA ARG A 154 -11.25 11.31 15.14
C ARG A 154 -10.44 10.42 16.07
N GLU A 155 -10.58 10.63 17.37
CA GLU A 155 -10.20 9.67 18.38
C GLU A 155 -10.98 8.43 18.01
N ARG A 156 -10.31 7.50 17.33
CA ARG A 156 -10.74 6.12 17.37
C ARG A 156 -10.80 5.84 18.86
N LYS A 157 -12.02 5.66 19.39
CA LYS A 157 -12.19 5.20 20.76
C LYS A 157 -11.27 3.99 20.89
N ALA A 158 -10.19 4.15 21.64
CA ALA A 158 -9.27 3.08 21.96
C ALA A 158 -10.00 2.19 22.97
N ASN A 159 -11.00 1.47 22.49
CA ASN A 159 -11.44 0.29 23.18
C ASN A 159 -10.38 -0.77 22.88
N TYR A 160 -9.83 -1.34 23.94
CA TYR A 160 -8.82 -2.40 24.01
C TYR A 160 -7.36 -1.95 24.14
N ALA A 161 -6.87 -2.01 25.38
CA ALA A 161 -5.45 -2.05 25.74
C ALA A 161 -4.66 -3.11 24.95
N VAL A 162 -5.33 -4.16 24.48
CA VAL A 162 -4.76 -5.24 23.64
C VAL A 162 -4.29 -4.71 22.27
N ASP A 163 -5.03 -3.79 21.66
CA ASP A 163 -4.66 -3.23 20.36
C ASP A 163 -3.43 -2.29 20.47
N ALA A 164 -3.23 -1.65 21.63
CA ALA A 164 -2.01 -0.89 21.91
C ALA A 164 -0.78 -1.82 22.00
N TYR A 165 -0.91 -2.98 22.63
CA TYR A 165 0.16 -3.99 22.69
C TYR A 165 0.56 -4.46 21.28
N PHE A 166 -0.41 -4.82 20.44
CA PHE A 166 -0.15 -5.29 19.08
C PHE A 166 0.36 -4.20 18.16
N ARG A 167 -0.17 -2.97 18.24
CA ARG A 167 0.40 -1.84 17.51
C ARG A 167 1.85 -1.61 17.90
N GLU A 168 2.19 -1.67 19.18
CA GLU A 168 3.58 -1.51 19.64
C GLU A 168 4.48 -2.69 19.27
N ALA A 169 3.95 -3.92 19.26
CA ALA A 169 4.69 -5.15 18.94
C ALA A 169 4.93 -5.32 17.43
N LEU A 170 3.97 -4.90 16.62
CA LEU A 170 3.92 -5.14 15.17
C LEU A 170 4.13 -3.87 14.33
N ARG A 171 4.52 -2.71 14.91
CA ARG A 171 4.69 -1.42 14.19
C ARG A 171 5.32 -1.63 12.80
N MET A 172 4.50 -1.42 11.76
CA MET A 172 4.86 -1.65 10.35
C MET A 172 5.54 -0.44 9.69
N SER A 173 5.66 0.70 10.38
CA SER A 173 6.33 1.92 9.91
C SER A 173 7.63 2.20 10.67
N GLU A 174 8.66 2.71 9.99
CA GLU A 174 9.92 3.13 10.61
C GLU A 174 9.68 4.25 11.62
N PRO A 175 10.07 4.07 12.90
CA PRO A 175 9.87 5.10 13.89
C PRO A 175 11.00 6.13 13.83
N ARG A 176 10.64 7.42 13.98
CA ARG A 176 11.61 8.51 14.23
C ARG A 176 12.28 8.41 15.61
N ALA A 177 11.74 7.60 16.52
CA ALA A 177 12.27 7.36 17.87
C ALA A 177 12.69 5.89 18.07
N PRO A 178 13.77 5.62 18.84
CA PRO A 178 14.23 4.26 19.12
C PRO A 178 13.17 3.46 19.91
N LYS A 179 12.97 2.19 19.53
CA LYS A 179 12.01 1.28 20.16
C LYS A 179 12.34 1.08 21.64
N ALA A 180 11.31 1.13 22.49
CA ALA A 180 11.48 0.79 23.90
C ALA A 180 11.93 -0.68 24.03
N PRO A 181 12.90 -0.97 24.90
CA PRO A 181 13.43 -2.32 25.09
C PRO A 181 12.34 -3.26 25.64
N ARG A 182 12.35 -4.50 25.13
CA ARG A 182 11.48 -5.61 25.57
C ARG A 182 12.31 -6.75 26.14
N PRO A 183 11.75 -7.58 27.05
CA PRO A 183 12.44 -8.75 27.57
C PRO A 183 12.89 -9.70 26.44
N PRO A 184 14.15 -10.17 26.41
CA PRO A 184 14.66 -11.03 25.32
C PRO A 184 13.92 -12.37 25.14
N ARG A 185 13.25 -12.87 26.19
CA ARG A 185 12.54 -14.16 26.20
C ARG A 185 11.01 -14.03 26.20
N GLN A 186 10.49 -12.90 25.73
CA GLN A 186 9.03 -12.70 25.69
C GLN A 186 8.38 -13.63 24.64
N PRO A 187 7.27 -14.31 24.97
CA PRO A 187 6.51 -15.10 24.00
C PRO A 187 6.02 -14.25 22.83
N ASN A 188 6.22 -14.73 21.60
CA ASN A 188 5.73 -14.05 20.39
C ASN A 188 4.26 -14.40 20.12
N VAL A 189 3.36 -13.67 20.76
CA VAL A 189 1.91 -13.80 20.58
C VAL A 189 1.42 -12.93 19.42
N GLN A 190 0.47 -13.44 18.65
CA GLN A 190 -0.14 -12.75 17.51
C GLN A 190 -1.64 -12.48 17.76
N ASP A 191 -2.19 -11.45 17.14
CA ASP A 191 -3.59 -11.04 17.29
C ASP A 191 -4.56 -12.12 16.79
N PHE A 192 -4.27 -12.72 15.64
CA PHE A 192 -5.04 -13.82 15.06
C PHE A 192 -5.03 -15.12 15.90
N GLN A 193 -4.26 -15.19 16.99
CA GLN A 193 -4.26 -16.34 17.90
C GLN A 193 -5.26 -16.17 19.05
N PHE A 194 -5.94 -15.03 19.15
CA PHE A 194 -7.05 -14.76 20.07
C PHE A 194 -6.76 -15.08 21.55
N PHE A 195 -5.57 -14.75 22.03
CA PHE A 195 -5.26 -14.89 23.46
C PHE A 195 -6.21 -14.04 24.33
N PRO A 196 -6.44 -14.44 25.59
CA PRO A 196 -7.25 -13.64 26.51
C PRO A 196 -6.60 -12.27 26.82
N PRO A 197 -7.39 -11.18 26.95
CA PRO A 197 -6.88 -9.84 27.29
C PRO A 197 -5.97 -9.82 28.53
N ARG A 198 -6.30 -10.64 29.52
CA ARG A 198 -5.55 -10.80 30.77
C ARG A 198 -4.08 -11.20 30.55
N LEU A 199 -3.78 -11.96 29.51
CA LEU A 199 -2.39 -12.34 29.19
C LEU A 199 -1.55 -11.10 28.89
N PHE A 200 -2.12 -10.15 28.13
CA PHE A 200 -1.41 -8.94 27.73
C PHE A 200 -1.14 -8.02 28.93
N GLU A 201 -2.03 -7.98 29.92
CA GLU A 201 -1.78 -7.26 31.18
C GLU A 201 -0.56 -7.81 31.92
N LEU A 202 -0.42 -9.14 32.00
CA LEU A 202 0.73 -9.80 32.62
C LEU A 202 2.01 -9.54 31.82
N LEU A 203 1.95 -9.64 30.48
CA LEU A 203 3.07 -9.35 29.61
C LEU A 203 3.52 -7.88 29.68
N ASP A 204 2.59 -6.93 29.79
CA ASP A 204 2.90 -5.51 29.96
C ASP A 204 3.58 -5.25 31.30
N ARG A 205 3.12 -5.89 32.39
CA ARG A 205 3.80 -5.82 33.69
C ARG A 205 5.23 -6.35 33.62
N GLU A 206 5.46 -7.47 32.93
CA GLU A 206 6.83 -7.97 32.70
C GLU A 206 7.69 -7.01 31.89
N ILE A 207 7.11 -6.36 30.87
CA ILE A 207 7.80 -5.34 30.08
C ILE A 207 8.21 -4.17 30.97
N TYR A 208 7.30 -3.65 31.79
CA TYR A 208 7.59 -2.52 32.69
C TYR A 208 8.62 -2.90 33.77
N ALA A 209 8.51 -4.08 34.37
CA ALA A 209 9.48 -4.57 35.35
C ALA A 209 10.88 -4.75 34.72
N TYR A 210 10.94 -5.25 33.49
CA TYR A 210 12.19 -5.35 32.74
C TYR A 210 12.78 -3.97 32.44
N ARG A 211 11.98 -3.01 31.96
CA ARG A 211 12.41 -1.62 31.72
C ARG A 211 12.97 -0.97 33.01
N LYS A 212 12.35 -1.24 34.16
CA LYS A 212 12.86 -0.82 35.48
C LYS A 212 14.22 -1.43 35.80
N SER A 213 14.38 -2.74 35.58
CA SER A 213 15.64 -3.46 35.87
C SER A 213 16.85 -2.96 35.07
N ILE A 214 16.63 -2.48 33.84
CA ILE A 214 17.69 -1.94 32.97
C ILE A 214 17.85 -0.41 33.10
N GLY A 215 17.08 0.23 33.98
CA GLY A 215 17.10 1.69 34.17
C GLY A 215 16.60 2.48 32.97
N TYR A 216 15.70 1.91 32.14
CA TYR A 216 15.14 2.59 30.99
C TYR A 216 14.31 3.82 31.40
N LYS A 217 14.50 4.93 30.68
CA LYS A 217 13.74 6.16 30.88
C LYS A 217 12.80 6.38 29.69
N ALA A 218 11.55 6.71 30.00
CA ALA A 218 10.53 6.97 28.99
C ALA A 218 10.97 8.14 28.10
N VAL A 219 10.99 7.91 26.79
CA VAL A 219 11.32 8.92 25.79
C VAL A 219 10.03 9.65 25.40
N ARG A 220 10.11 10.97 25.27
CA ARG A 220 8.99 11.77 24.77
C ARG A 220 8.77 11.49 23.28
N ASP A 221 7.51 11.32 22.90
CA ASP A 221 7.13 11.23 21.50
C ASP A 221 7.32 12.61 20.80
N PRO A 222 8.14 12.70 19.75
CA PRO A 222 8.34 13.95 19.01
C PRO A 222 7.11 14.39 18.20
N ASP A 223 6.16 13.50 17.93
CA ASP A 223 4.97 13.79 17.12
C ASP A 223 3.80 14.36 17.96
N LEU A 224 3.97 14.46 19.28
CA LEU A 224 2.99 15.02 20.21
C LEU A 224 3.35 16.44 20.70
N ASP A 225 2.30 17.24 20.92
CA ASP A 225 2.40 18.58 21.49
C ASP A 225 3.21 18.60 22.80
N GLU A 226 3.84 19.73 23.12
CA GLU A 226 4.75 19.81 24.28
C GLU A 226 4.13 19.43 25.61
N GLN A 227 2.86 19.79 25.82
CA GLN A 227 2.16 19.47 27.05
C GLN A 227 1.74 17.99 27.09
N GLU A 228 1.25 17.47 25.96
CA GLU A 228 0.78 16.09 25.85
C GLU A 228 1.93 15.08 25.88
N GLY A 229 3.02 15.37 25.16
CA GLY A 229 4.23 14.55 25.17
C GLY A 229 4.91 14.48 26.54
N LYS A 230 4.92 15.59 27.30
CA LYS A 230 5.41 15.59 28.70
C LYS A 230 4.51 14.79 29.62
N ARG A 231 3.18 14.94 29.48
CA ARG A 231 2.20 14.16 30.26
C ARG A 231 2.37 12.66 30.03
N GLN A 232 2.38 12.21 28.78
CA GLN A 232 2.57 10.80 28.44
C GLN A 232 3.92 10.26 28.91
N GLN A 233 4.99 11.05 28.76
CA GLN A 233 6.31 10.67 29.27
C GLN A 233 6.29 10.44 30.78
N GLN A 234 5.65 11.33 31.54
CA GLN A 234 5.55 11.21 32.99
C GLN A 234 4.67 10.02 33.41
N GLU A 235 3.56 9.77 32.72
CA GLU A 235 2.69 8.62 32.96
C GLU A 235 3.40 7.29 32.67
N GLU A 236 4.11 7.18 31.54
CA GLU A 236 4.89 5.99 31.20
C GLU A 236 6.06 5.78 32.17
N GLN A 237 6.75 6.85 32.57
CA GLN A 237 7.80 6.75 33.58
C GLN A 237 7.24 6.27 34.93
N LYS A 238 6.07 6.77 35.33
CA LYS A 238 5.40 6.34 36.56
C LYS A 238 5.07 4.84 36.51
N LYS A 239 4.56 4.32 35.39
CA LYS A 239 4.30 2.88 35.21
C LYS A 239 5.59 2.06 35.32
N ILE A 240 6.70 2.53 34.76
CA ILE A 240 8.00 1.87 34.87
C ILE A 240 8.47 1.87 36.34
N ASP A 241 8.36 3.00 37.03
CA ASP A 241 8.86 3.15 38.40
C ASP A 241 8.03 2.32 39.40
N GLU A 242 6.71 2.25 39.20
CA GLU A 242 5.77 1.45 40.01
C GLU A 242 5.79 -0.05 39.66
N ALA A 243 6.47 -0.46 38.58
CA ALA A 243 6.46 -1.85 38.16
C ALA A 243 7.18 -2.79 39.13
N GLU A 244 6.55 -3.94 39.37
CA GLU A 244 7.07 -5.04 40.17
C GLU A 244 7.15 -6.32 39.32
N PRO A 245 8.13 -7.21 39.59
CA PRO A 245 8.20 -8.51 38.92
C PRO A 245 6.94 -9.34 39.22
N LEU A 246 6.56 -10.22 38.30
CA LEU A 246 5.40 -11.09 38.50
C LEU A 246 5.62 -12.08 39.65
N ASN A 247 4.61 -12.22 40.50
CA ASN A 247 4.60 -13.21 41.59
C ASN A 247 4.47 -14.65 41.03
N GLU A 248 4.73 -15.67 41.87
CA GLU A 248 4.63 -17.08 41.47
C GLU A 248 3.24 -17.44 40.94
N ASP A 249 2.18 -16.95 41.58
CA ASP A 249 0.79 -17.16 41.14
C ASP A 249 0.51 -16.52 39.76
N GLU A 250 1.08 -15.35 39.49
CA GLU A 250 0.90 -14.63 38.24
C GLU A 250 1.72 -15.26 37.11
N GLN A 251 2.88 -15.83 37.42
CA GLN A 251 3.67 -16.64 36.48
C GLN A 251 2.89 -17.90 36.08
N TYR A 252 2.25 -18.56 37.05
CA TYR A 252 1.38 -19.71 36.77
C TYR A 252 0.14 -19.31 35.96
N GLU A 253 -0.52 -18.19 36.30
CA GLU A 253 -1.65 -17.64 35.54
C GLU A 253 -1.24 -17.38 34.07
N LYS A 254 -0.07 -16.77 33.86
CA LYS A 254 0.48 -16.50 32.53
C LYS A 254 0.68 -17.77 31.72
N GLU A 255 1.26 -18.82 32.32
CA GLU A 255 1.46 -20.11 31.66
C GLU A 255 0.14 -20.76 31.26
N GLN A 256 -0.90 -20.65 32.09
CA GLN A 256 -2.24 -21.15 31.77
C GLN A 256 -2.88 -20.36 30.62
N LEU A 257 -2.77 -19.02 30.64
CA LEU A 257 -3.32 -18.17 29.60
C LEU A 257 -2.63 -18.38 28.23
N LEU A 258 -1.34 -18.73 28.23
CA LEU A 258 -0.61 -19.10 27.01
C LEU A 258 -1.12 -20.40 26.38
N GLN A 259 -1.83 -21.25 27.11
CA GLN A 259 -2.44 -22.48 26.58
C GLN A 259 -3.85 -22.25 26.02
N GLN A 260 -4.52 -21.15 26.40
CA GLN A 260 -5.90 -20.85 25.99
C GLN A 260 -6.01 -20.20 24.61
N GLY A 261 -4.90 -19.74 24.03
CA GLY A 261 -4.88 -19.20 22.67
C GLY A 261 -4.62 -20.27 21.61
N PHE A 262 -4.82 -19.89 20.35
CA PHE A 262 -4.56 -20.75 19.19
C PHE A 262 -3.05 -20.81 18.86
N CYS A 263 -2.26 -21.38 19.76
CA CYS A 263 -0.79 -21.44 19.64
C CYS A 263 -0.30 -22.29 18.46
N ASN A 264 -1.10 -23.26 18.02
CA ASN A 264 -0.85 -24.09 16.84
C ASN A 264 -1.23 -23.39 15.52
N TRP A 265 -1.86 -22.22 15.54
CA TRP A 265 -2.17 -21.45 14.34
C TRP A 265 -1.01 -20.54 13.97
N THR A 266 -0.48 -20.76 12.77
CA THR A 266 0.56 -19.91 12.19
C THR A 266 -0.03 -18.81 11.33
N LYS A 267 0.78 -17.80 10.96
CA LYS A 267 0.37 -16.76 10.02
C LYS A 267 0.01 -17.33 8.64
N ARG A 268 0.61 -18.46 8.24
CA ARG A 268 0.23 -19.16 6.99
C ARG A 268 -1.18 -19.71 7.10
N ASP A 269 -1.48 -20.41 8.20
CA ASP A 269 -2.78 -21.05 8.44
C ASP A 269 -3.90 -20.01 8.50
N PHE A 270 -3.66 -18.90 9.21
CA PHE A 270 -4.57 -17.76 9.26
C PHE A 270 -4.86 -17.21 7.85
N ASN A 271 -3.83 -16.94 7.05
CA ASN A 271 -4.02 -16.44 5.69
C ASN A 271 -4.72 -17.45 4.77
N GLN A 272 -4.48 -18.75 4.95
CA GLN A 272 -5.21 -19.81 4.23
C GLN A 272 -6.68 -19.81 4.63
N PHE A 273 -6.98 -19.72 5.93
CA PHE A 273 -8.35 -19.61 6.43
C PHE A 273 -9.09 -18.39 5.87
N ILE A 274 -8.47 -17.21 5.85
CA ILE A 274 -9.08 -16.01 5.24
C ILE A 274 -9.35 -16.21 3.74
N LYS A 275 -8.40 -16.78 3.00
CA LYS A 275 -8.59 -17.07 1.56
C LYS A 275 -9.68 -18.11 1.31
N ALA A 276 -9.78 -19.13 2.16
CA ALA A 276 -10.83 -20.14 2.08
C ALA A 276 -12.21 -19.50 2.32
N ASN A 277 -12.34 -18.63 3.32
CA ASN A 277 -13.57 -17.87 3.54
C ASN A 277 -13.92 -16.94 2.36
N GLU A 278 -12.94 -16.30 1.71
CA GLU A 278 -13.17 -15.52 0.48
C GLU A 278 -13.65 -16.40 -0.68
N LYS A 279 -13.12 -17.63 -0.80
CA LYS A 279 -13.36 -18.53 -1.93
C LYS A 279 -14.68 -19.29 -1.85
N TYR A 280 -15.05 -19.75 -0.66
CA TYR A 280 -16.23 -20.60 -0.44
C TYR A 280 -17.38 -19.86 0.29
N GLY A 281 -17.09 -18.72 0.92
CA GLY A 281 -18.01 -17.98 1.77
C GLY A 281 -18.00 -18.48 3.20
N ARG A 282 -18.45 -17.64 4.15
CA ARG A 282 -18.40 -17.94 5.60
C ARG A 282 -19.21 -19.15 6.04
N ASP A 283 -20.22 -19.53 5.27
CA ASP A 283 -21.18 -20.58 5.62
C ASP A 283 -20.69 -22.00 5.24
N ASP A 284 -19.81 -22.11 4.23
CA ASP A 284 -19.31 -23.40 3.73
C ASP A 284 -18.07 -23.86 4.52
N LEU A 285 -18.31 -24.20 5.79
CA LEU A 285 -17.27 -24.66 6.71
C LEU A 285 -16.60 -25.96 6.24
N ASP A 286 -17.34 -26.84 5.56
CA ASP A 286 -16.80 -28.10 5.04
C ASP A 286 -15.74 -27.86 3.96
N ALA A 287 -16.01 -26.93 3.03
CA ALA A 287 -15.03 -26.54 2.02
C ALA A 287 -13.84 -25.80 2.64
N ILE A 288 -14.09 -24.93 3.62
CA ILE A 288 -13.01 -24.22 4.34
C ILE A 288 -12.09 -25.22 5.05
N CYS A 289 -12.63 -26.21 5.76
CA CYS A 289 -11.85 -27.23 6.47
C CYS A 289 -10.94 -28.04 5.53
N ARG A 290 -11.35 -28.26 4.27
CA ARG A 290 -10.54 -28.98 3.28
C ARG A 290 -9.39 -28.15 2.71
N ASP A 291 -9.54 -26.82 2.69
CA ASP A 291 -8.57 -25.90 2.06
C ASP A 291 -7.51 -25.38 3.08
N VAL A 292 -7.79 -25.46 4.38
CA VAL A 292 -6.83 -25.14 5.46
C VAL A 292 -5.95 -26.36 5.73
N GLU A 293 -4.76 -26.36 5.14
CA GLU A 293 -3.79 -27.46 5.26
C GLU A 293 -3.20 -27.54 6.68
N GLY A 294 -3.02 -28.76 7.20
CA GLY A 294 -2.34 -28.97 8.49
C GLY A 294 -3.18 -28.63 9.72
N LYS A 295 -4.50 -28.48 9.56
CA LYS A 295 -5.48 -28.38 10.65
C LYS A 295 -6.57 -29.41 10.47
N THR A 296 -7.05 -29.94 11.59
CA THR A 296 -8.20 -30.85 11.61
C THR A 296 -9.50 -30.07 11.43
N PRO A 297 -10.58 -30.70 10.93
CA PRO A 297 -11.87 -30.04 10.80
C PRO A 297 -12.37 -29.43 12.13
N ASP A 298 -12.16 -30.13 13.25
CA ASP A 298 -12.57 -29.66 14.58
C ASP A 298 -11.80 -28.41 15.02
N GLU A 299 -10.50 -28.33 14.72
CA GLU A 299 -9.69 -27.13 14.98
C GLU A 299 -10.16 -25.95 14.13
N VAL A 300 -10.44 -26.17 12.85
CA VAL A 300 -10.91 -25.12 11.93
C VAL A 300 -12.28 -24.61 12.35
N MET A 301 -13.20 -25.50 12.74
CA MET A 301 -14.52 -25.10 13.24
C MET A 301 -14.42 -24.33 14.56
N SER A 302 -13.57 -24.77 15.48
CA SER A 302 -13.35 -24.08 16.76
C SER A 302 -12.75 -22.69 16.55
N TYR A 303 -11.77 -22.59 15.65
CA TYR A 303 -11.16 -21.32 15.26
C TYR A 303 -12.17 -20.40 14.57
N ALA A 304 -12.96 -20.91 13.63
CA ALA A 304 -13.95 -20.14 12.89
C ALA A 304 -14.97 -19.47 13.83
N ARG A 305 -15.45 -20.20 14.86
CA ARG A 305 -16.36 -19.63 15.86
C ARG A 305 -15.73 -18.43 16.57
N VAL A 306 -14.54 -18.62 17.14
CA VAL A 306 -13.84 -17.54 17.86
C VAL A 306 -13.47 -16.39 16.94
N PHE A 307 -13.05 -16.70 15.70
CA PHE A 307 -12.75 -15.70 14.68
C PHE A 307 -13.97 -14.81 14.43
N TRP A 308 -15.15 -15.37 14.18
CA TRP A 308 -16.33 -14.55 13.90
C TRP A 308 -16.82 -13.75 15.11
N ASP A 309 -16.62 -14.27 16.33
CA ASP A 309 -16.97 -13.57 17.57
C ASP A 309 -16.00 -12.41 17.87
N ARG A 310 -14.70 -12.62 17.64
CA ARG A 310 -13.61 -11.73 18.09
C ARG A 310 -12.78 -11.10 16.96
N CYS A 311 -13.20 -11.21 15.70
CA CYS A 311 -12.47 -10.65 14.56
C CYS A 311 -12.22 -9.14 14.68
N HIS A 312 -13.08 -8.42 15.41
CA HIS A 312 -12.95 -6.99 15.69
C HIS A 312 -11.69 -6.63 16.51
N GLU A 313 -11.06 -7.60 17.18
CA GLU A 313 -9.78 -7.41 17.89
C GLU A 313 -8.57 -7.42 16.94
N LEU A 314 -8.75 -7.85 15.69
CA LEU A 314 -7.65 -7.91 14.71
C LEU A 314 -7.31 -6.51 14.20
N THR A 315 -6.01 -6.24 14.10
CA THR A 315 -5.47 -4.97 13.60
C THR A 315 -5.97 -4.61 12.20
N ASP A 316 -6.07 -5.63 11.32
CA ASP A 316 -6.47 -5.50 9.92
C ASP A 316 -7.92 -5.92 9.63
N VAL A 317 -8.81 -5.93 10.64
CA VAL A 317 -10.18 -6.49 10.51
C VAL A 317 -10.97 -5.89 9.35
N GLU A 318 -10.95 -4.56 9.17
CA GLU A 318 -11.72 -3.89 8.10
C GLU A 318 -11.32 -4.40 6.71
N ARG A 319 -10.00 -4.59 6.50
CA ARG A 319 -9.47 -5.11 5.23
C ARG A 319 -9.83 -6.56 5.03
N ILE A 320 -9.73 -7.38 6.09
CA ILE A 320 -10.05 -8.81 6.06
C ILE A 320 -11.53 -9.01 5.75
N MET A 321 -12.42 -8.30 6.45
CA MET A 321 -13.86 -8.36 6.24
C MET A 321 -14.24 -7.92 4.83
N ALA A 322 -13.69 -6.80 4.36
CA ALA A 322 -13.92 -6.34 2.98
C ALA A 322 -13.40 -7.32 1.92
N GLN A 323 -12.37 -8.12 2.21
CA GLN A 323 -11.91 -9.19 1.32
C GLN A 323 -12.91 -10.34 1.28
N ILE A 324 -13.38 -10.81 2.43
CA ILE A 324 -14.34 -11.93 2.52
C ILE A 324 -15.68 -11.54 1.87
N GLU A 325 -16.22 -10.37 2.17
CA GLU A 325 -17.50 -9.89 1.62
C GLU A 325 -17.45 -9.72 0.10
N ARG A 326 -16.32 -9.28 -0.46
CA ARG A 326 -16.10 -9.23 -1.92
C ARG A 326 -16.09 -10.62 -2.53
N GLY A 327 -15.53 -11.61 -1.84
CA GLY A 327 -15.58 -13.02 -2.23
C GLY A 327 -17.02 -13.54 -2.26
N GLU A 328 -17.75 -13.35 -1.17
CA GLU A 328 -19.15 -13.75 -1.02
C GLU A 328 -20.06 -13.11 -2.07
N THR A 329 -19.88 -11.82 -2.36
CA THR A 329 -20.64 -11.13 -3.40
C THR A 329 -20.45 -11.78 -4.78
N LYS A 330 -19.22 -12.23 -5.11
CA LYS A 330 -18.94 -12.94 -6.36
C LYS A 330 -19.61 -14.32 -6.38
N ILE A 331 -19.62 -15.02 -5.24
CA ILE A 331 -20.28 -16.32 -5.08
C ILE A 331 -21.79 -16.18 -5.27
N HIS A 332 -22.42 -15.22 -4.57
CA HIS A 332 -23.85 -14.92 -4.68
C HIS A 332 -24.23 -14.55 -6.12
N ARG A 333 -23.42 -13.73 -6.79
CA ARG A 333 -23.63 -13.38 -8.20
C ARG A 333 -23.56 -14.60 -9.11
N ARG A 334 -22.58 -15.49 -8.92
CA ARG A 334 -22.45 -16.72 -9.70
C ARG A 334 -23.64 -17.66 -9.50
N ILE A 335 -24.08 -17.85 -8.25
CA ILE A 335 -25.26 -18.67 -7.92
C ILE A 335 -26.52 -18.08 -8.56
N SER A 336 -26.70 -16.76 -8.50
CA SER A 336 -27.84 -16.06 -9.09
C SER A 336 -27.88 -16.21 -10.61
N ILE A 337 -26.74 -16.06 -11.29
CA ILE A 337 -26.62 -16.26 -12.74
C ILE A 337 -26.95 -17.72 -13.11
N LYS A 338 -26.39 -18.70 -12.39
CA LYS A 338 -26.65 -20.11 -12.64
C LYS A 338 -28.14 -20.43 -12.50
N LYS A 339 -28.76 -19.97 -11.41
CA LYS A 339 -30.20 -20.16 -11.18
C LYS A 339 -31.07 -19.52 -12.27
N ALA A 340 -30.67 -18.35 -12.79
CA ALA A 340 -31.38 -17.69 -13.88
C ALA A 340 -31.22 -18.40 -15.24
N LEU A 341 -30.09 -19.07 -15.46
CA LEU A 341 -29.86 -19.90 -16.65
C LEU A 341 -30.64 -21.22 -16.56
N ASP A 342 -30.64 -21.89 -15.40
CA ASP A 342 -31.35 -23.15 -15.19
C ASP A 342 -32.89 -23.00 -15.22
N ALA A 343 -33.39 -21.77 -15.01
CA ALA A 343 -34.81 -21.45 -15.07
C ALA A 343 -35.33 -21.05 -16.47
N LYS A 344 -34.42 -20.89 -17.45
CA LYS A 344 -34.76 -20.71 -18.87
C LYS A 344 -34.73 -22.05 -19.58
#